data_AF-A0A258SBA1-F1
#
_entry.id   AF-A0A258SBA1-F1
#
_cell.length_a   1.000
_cell.length_b   1.000
_cell.length_c   1.000
_cell.angle_alpha   90.00
_cell.angle_beta   90.00
_cell.angle_gamma   90.00
#
_symmetry.space_group_name_H-M   'P 1'
#
loop_
_entity.id
_entity.type
_entity.pdbx_description
1 polymer ?
#
loop_
_entity_poly.entity_id
_entity_poly.type
_entity_poly.pdbx_seq_one_letter_code
_entity_poly.pdbx_strand_id
1 'polypeptide(L)'
;MNAPENLLTDDHLRAQVRLLGTLLGQVLLQFAGEDVLEAVETLRRGFAELHQQEDQQRRTELMAMIDAMPAAKVELVVRAFSSYFKLVNVAEESFAHRNRRRMLSHGMTLWEGSFDRTVAELKAQDMPVATLQEMVNRLHYAPVFTAHPTEARRRAVMEGMRRIFLICDELYSPTLGVNDRRELEAQLAAEIQVGWRTDELRSAKLEVRDEVRNGLYYVRESLFEAVPKAYSFFEKALRKHYGVNADGIAAVRVPSFIRFGSWIGGDRDGNPFVTADVTEWTVHRQMQAALEEYRSRVLELRQTLTHSSDW
;
A
#
# COMPACT_ATOMS: atom_id res chain seq x y z
N MET A 1 22.67 6.59 24.56
CA MET A 1 21.63 7.63 24.44
C MET A 1 20.42 6.95 23.81
N ASN A 2 19.46 6.55 24.64
CA ASN A 2 18.26 5.84 24.19
C ASN A 2 17.39 6.86 23.44
N ALA A 3 17.28 6.70 22.12
CA ALA A 3 16.26 7.39 21.34
C ALA A 3 14.88 7.06 21.94
N PRO A 4 13.91 7.99 21.94
CA PRO A 4 12.67 7.80 22.66
C PRO A 4 11.93 6.53 22.19
N GLU A 5 11.55 5.70 23.17
CA GLU A 5 10.89 4.39 23.08
C GLU A 5 9.46 4.43 22.50
N ASN A 6 8.99 5.59 22.05
CA ASN A 6 7.56 5.81 21.84
C ASN A 6 7.14 5.62 20.37
N LEU A 7 6.17 4.73 20.19
CA LEU A 7 5.37 4.64 18.96
C LEU A 7 4.69 5.98 18.68
N LEU A 8 4.41 6.23 17.41
CA LEU A 8 3.54 7.33 17.03
C LEU A 8 2.14 7.08 17.61
N THR A 9 1.56 8.12 18.18
CA THR A 9 0.22 8.11 18.78
C THR A 9 -0.84 8.57 17.79
N ASP A 10 -2.11 8.40 18.14
CA ASP A 10 -3.25 8.88 17.35
C ASP A 10 -3.17 10.39 17.05
N ASP A 11 -2.60 11.20 17.94
CA ASP A 11 -2.39 12.63 17.70
C ASP A 11 -1.49 12.91 16.49
N HIS A 12 -0.50 12.04 16.24
CA HIS A 12 0.37 12.15 15.07
C HIS A 12 -0.38 11.81 13.79
N LEU A 13 -1.23 10.78 13.81
CA LEU A 13 -2.10 10.44 12.68
C LEU A 13 -3.08 11.58 12.39
N ARG A 14 -3.76 12.09 13.42
CA ARG A 14 -4.66 13.24 13.29
C ARG A 14 -3.94 14.47 12.76
N ALA A 15 -2.69 14.71 13.16
CA ALA A 15 -1.89 15.83 12.63
C ALA A 15 -1.59 15.66 11.13
N GLN A 16 -1.23 14.47 10.68
CA GLN A 16 -1.00 14.19 9.27
C GLN A 16 -2.28 14.30 8.43
N VAL A 17 -3.40 13.76 8.93
CA VAL A 17 -4.72 13.90 8.29
C VAL A 17 -5.13 15.37 8.19
N ARG A 18 -4.91 16.16 9.25
CA ARG A 18 -5.16 17.62 9.21
C ARG A 18 -4.30 18.31 8.16
N LEU A 19 -3.00 18.03 8.11
CA LEU A 19 -2.09 18.60 7.10
C LEU A 19 -2.60 18.31 5.68
N LEU A 20 -2.86 17.04 5.37
CA LEU A 20 -3.36 16.63 4.06
C LEU A 20 -4.73 17.25 3.72
N GLY A 21 -5.62 17.35 4.70
CA GLY A 21 -6.92 18.03 4.55
C GLY A 21 -6.76 19.52 4.27
N THR A 22 -5.85 20.21 4.96
CA THR A 22 -5.54 21.63 4.72
C THR A 22 -4.97 21.84 3.32
N LEU A 23 -4.02 21.02 2.88
CA LEU A 23 -3.45 21.11 1.54
C LEU A 23 -4.50 20.83 0.46
N LEU A 24 -5.36 19.83 0.65
CA LEU A 24 -6.48 19.59 -0.26
C LEU A 24 -7.45 20.78 -0.30
N GLY A 25 -7.79 21.37 0.85
CA GLY A 25 -8.65 22.56 0.91
C GLY A 25 -8.07 23.75 0.13
N GLN A 26 -6.76 23.98 0.20
CA GLN A 26 -6.07 25.00 -0.60
C GLN A 26 -6.18 24.72 -2.10
N VAL A 27 -6.00 23.45 -2.51
CA VAL A 27 -6.16 23.03 -3.90
C VAL A 27 -7.62 23.22 -4.38
N LEU A 28 -8.61 22.87 -3.55
CA LEU A 28 -10.02 23.09 -3.87
C LEU A 28 -10.34 24.57 -4.04
N LEU A 29 -9.87 25.42 -3.13
CA LEU A 29 -10.08 26.86 -3.22
C LEU A 29 -9.52 27.43 -4.53
N GLN A 30 -8.33 26.98 -4.93
CA GLN A 30 -7.66 27.46 -6.14
C GLN A 30 -8.29 26.95 -7.44
N PHE A 31 -8.75 25.70 -7.48
CA PHE A 31 -9.13 25.04 -8.74
C PHE A 31 -10.60 24.67 -8.88
N ALA A 32 -11.34 24.56 -7.77
CA ALA A 32 -12.77 24.22 -7.75
C ALA A 32 -13.65 25.42 -7.38
N GLY A 33 -13.09 26.41 -6.67
CA GLY A 33 -13.79 27.61 -6.24
C GLY A 33 -14.22 27.55 -4.76
N GLU A 34 -14.48 28.72 -4.19
CA GLU A 34 -14.90 28.89 -2.80
C GLU A 34 -16.24 28.20 -2.51
N ASP A 35 -17.17 28.26 -3.46
CA ASP A 35 -18.50 27.69 -3.33
C ASP A 35 -18.50 26.15 -3.23
N VAL A 36 -17.55 25.48 -3.89
CA VAL A 36 -17.34 24.03 -3.77
C VAL A 36 -16.69 23.69 -2.44
N LEU A 37 -15.68 24.45 -2.01
CA LEU A 37 -15.03 24.24 -0.73
C LEU A 37 -16.03 24.39 0.44
N GLU A 38 -16.87 25.43 0.39
CA GLU A 38 -17.92 25.65 1.38
C GLU A 38 -18.91 24.49 1.43
N ALA A 39 -19.33 23.97 0.27
CA ALA A 39 -20.22 22.82 0.21
C ALA A 39 -19.58 21.57 0.83
N VAL A 40 -18.31 21.29 0.51
CA VAL A 40 -17.55 20.16 1.08
C VAL A 40 -17.44 20.28 2.60
N GLU A 41 -17.05 21.44 3.12
CA GLU A 41 -16.90 21.65 4.56
C GLU A 41 -18.24 21.60 5.31
N THR A 42 -19.30 22.15 4.72
CA THR A 42 -20.66 22.09 5.28
C THR A 42 -21.14 20.65 5.39
N LEU A 43 -21.01 19.86 4.31
CA LEU A 43 -21.39 18.45 4.32
C LEU A 43 -20.52 17.63 5.29
N ARG A 44 -19.20 17.84 5.26
CA ARG A 44 -18.25 17.12 6.13
C ARG A 44 -18.58 17.33 7.60
N ARG A 45 -18.81 18.59 8.01
CA ARG A 45 -19.16 18.93 9.39
C ARG A 45 -20.53 18.39 9.76
N GLY A 46 -21.53 18.62 8.92
CA GLY A 46 -22.91 18.19 9.17
C GLY A 46 -23.02 16.68 9.35
N PHE A 47 -22.44 15.87 8.46
CA PHE A 47 -22.47 14.42 8.58
C PHE A 47 -21.58 13.87 9.70
N ALA A 48 -20.48 14.53 10.05
CA ALA A 48 -19.67 14.15 11.21
C ALA A 48 -20.43 14.35 12.53
N GLU A 49 -21.20 15.43 12.65
CA GLU A 49 -22.06 15.70 13.81
C GLU A 49 -23.21 14.69 13.89
N LEU A 50 -23.88 14.38 12.76
CA LEU A 50 -24.92 13.35 12.70
C LEU A 50 -24.41 11.97 13.13
N HIS A 51 -23.15 11.65 12.84
CA HIS A 51 -22.55 10.41 13.28
C HIS A 51 -22.35 10.34 14.81
N GLN A 52 -22.11 11.49 15.46
CA GLN A 52 -21.97 11.56 16.92
C GLN A 52 -23.34 11.58 17.61
N GLN A 53 -24.29 12.32 17.04
CA GLN A 53 -25.65 12.44 17.55
C GLN A 53 -26.62 12.61 16.37
N GLU A 54 -27.50 11.63 16.19
CA GLU A 54 -28.47 11.64 15.11
C GLU A 54 -29.49 12.79 15.30
N ASP A 55 -29.70 13.57 14.25
CA ASP A 55 -30.67 14.67 14.16
C ASP A 55 -31.39 14.60 12.81
N GLN A 56 -32.67 14.22 12.85
CA GLN A 56 -33.47 14.03 11.64
C GLN A 56 -33.69 15.33 10.86
N GLN A 57 -33.79 16.47 11.55
CA GLN A 57 -33.96 17.76 10.90
C GLN A 57 -32.69 18.13 10.14
N ARG A 58 -31.54 18.06 10.81
CA ARG A 58 -30.23 18.35 10.19
C ARG A 58 -29.93 17.41 9.04
N ARG A 59 -30.26 16.11 9.14
CA ARG A 59 -30.15 15.16 8.03
C ARG A 59 -31.00 15.61 6.84
N THR A 60 -32.24 16.03 7.07
CA THR A 60 -33.13 16.50 6.01
C THR A 60 -32.58 17.76 5.32
N GLU A 61 -32.01 18.70 6.09
CA GLU A 61 -31.39 19.92 5.56
C GLU A 61 -30.17 19.60 4.68
N LEU A 62 -29.28 18.70 5.12
CA LEU A 62 -28.11 18.29 4.31
C LEU A 62 -28.51 17.55 3.04
N MET A 63 -29.53 16.68 3.12
CA MET A 63 -30.04 15.99 1.92
C MET A 63 -30.66 16.97 0.93
N ALA A 64 -31.46 17.93 1.39
CA ALA A 64 -32.04 18.96 0.53
C ALA A 64 -30.95 19.83 -0.13
N MET A 65 -29.86 20.13 0.58
CA MET A 65 -28.70 20.81 0.01
C MET A 65 -28.07 20.00 -1.13
N ILE A 66 -27.94 18.68 -0.97
CA ILE A 66 -27.41 17.79 -2.02
C ILE A 66 -28.35 17.77 -3.23
N ASP A 67 -29.65 17.59 -3.00
CA ASP A 67 -30.65 17.50 -4.08
C ASP A 67 -30.78 18.80 -4.88
N ALA A 68 -30.54 19.96 -4.24
CA ALA A 68 -30.57 21.26 -4.89
C ALA A 68 -29.29 21.61 -5.66
N MET A 69 -28.18 20.87 -5.48
CA MET A 69 -26.91 21.20 -6.13
C MET A 69 -26.93 20.86 -7.63
N PRO A 70 -26.42 21.74 -8.50
CA PRO A 70 -26.23 21.43 -9.91
C PRO A 70 -25.31 20.21 -10.09
N ALA A 71 -25.59 19.36 -11.09
CA ALA A 71 -24.84 18.13 -11.34
C ALA A 71 -23.32 18.35 -11.42
N ALA A 72 -22.86 19.42 -12.08
CA ALA A 72 -21.44 19.77 -12.18
C ALA A 72 -20.80 20.06 -10.81
N LYS A 73 -21.56 20.67 -9.88
CA LYS A 73 -21.09 20.93 -8.52
C LYS A 73 -21.06 19.65 -7.69
N VAL A 74 -22.07 18.79 -7.83
CA VAL A 74 -22.12 17.47 -7.17
C VAL A 74 -20.90 16.63 -7.57
N GLU A 75 -20.53 16.62 -8.86
CA GLU A 75 -19.35 15.90 -9.34
C GLU A 75 -18.06 16.37 -8.64
N LEU A 76 -17.85 17.69 -8.52
CA LEU A 76 -16.69 18.25 -7.83
C LEU A 76 -16.69 17.93 -6.33
N VAL A 77 -17.84 17.97 -5.67
CA VAL A 77 -17.99 17.61 -4.25
C VAL A 77 -17.67 16.13 -4.04
N VAL A 78 -18.20 15.24 -4.87
CA VAL A 78 -17.91 13.78 -4.80
C VAL A 78 -16.43 13.53 -5.02
N ARG A 79 -15.80 14.22 -5.98
CA ARG A 79 -14.36 14.13 -6.22
C ARG A 79 -13.53 14.62 -5.04
N ALA A 80 -13.96 15.69 -4.37
CA ALA A 80 -13.28 16.23 -3.19
C ALA A 80 -13.28 15.21 -2.04
N PHE A 81 -14.43 14.60 -1.72
CA PHE A 81 -14.51 13.54 -0.73
C PHE A 81 -13.68 12.31 -1.15
N SER A 82 -13.75 11.90 -2.41
CA SER A 82 -12.95 10.78 -2.93
C SER A 82 -11.45 11.03 -2.79
N SER A 83 -10.99 12.25 -3.05
CA SER A 83 -9.60 12.67 -2.86
C SER A 83 -9.22 12.68 -1.38
N TYR A 84 -10.08 13.25 -0.53
CA TYR A 84 -9.87 13.29 0.92
C TYR A 84 -9.70 11.89 1.52
N PHE A 85 -10.60 10.96 1.21
CA PHE A 85 -10.51 9.59 1.74
C PHE A 85 -9.27 8.84 1.26
N LYS A 86 -8.79 9.10 0.03
CA LYS A 86 -7.52 8.55 -0.44
C LYS A 86 -6.33 9.09 0.36
N LEU A 87 -6.33 10.39 0.64
CA LEU A 87 -5.28 11.00 1.46
C LEU A 87 -5.30 10.48 2.90
N VAL A 88 -6.49 10.27 3.47
CA VAL A 88 -6.65 9.64 4.79
C VAL A 88 -6.09 8.22 4.78
N ASN A 89 -6.45 7.40 3.79
CA ASN A 89 -5.92 6.04 3.65
C ASN A 89 -4.38 6.03 3.57
N VAL A 90 -3.79 6.96 2.81
CA VAL A 90 -2.32 7.09 2.72
C VAL A 90 -1.71 7.51 4.07
N ALA A 91 -2.35 8.42 4.81
CA ALA A 91 -1.90 8.81 6.15
C ALA A 91 -1.93 7.63 7.12
N GLU A 92 -3.01 6.86 7.13
CA GLU A 92 -3.16 5.66 7.96
C GLU A 92 -2.12 4.58 7.61
N GLU A 93 -1.94 4.31 6.31
CA GLU A 93 -0.96 3.34 5.82
C GLU A 93 0.47 3.75 6.21
N SER A 94 0.82 5.03 5.99
CA SER A 94 2.13 5.59 6.34
C SER A 94 2.37 5.57 7.86
N PHE A 95 1.36 5.91 8.66
CA PHE A 95 1.40 5.82 10.12
C PHE A 95 1.64 4.39 10.60
N ALA A 96 0.85 3.42 10.11
CA ALA A 96 0.99 2.02 10.46
C ALA A 96 2.36 1.47 10.04
N HIS A 97 2.82 1.81 8.84
CA HIS A 97 4.15 1.45 8.34
C HIS A 97 5.27 1.95 9.26
N ARG A 98 5.24 3.24 9.66
CA ARG A 98 6.24 3.82 10.57
C ARG A 98 6.24 3.14 11.93
N ASN A 99 5.07 2.89 12.51
CA ASN A 99 4.97 2.19 13.79
C ASN A 99 5.53 0.78 13.72
N ARG A 100 5.20 0.00 12.67
CA ARG A 100 5.78 -1.33 12.45
C ARG A 100 7.31 -1.29 12.34
N ARG A 101 7.88 -0.31 11.63
CA ARG A 101 9.34 -0.12 11.54
C ARG A 101 9.97 0.22 12.89
N ARG A 102 9.33 1.08 13.70
CA ARG A 102 9.80 1.41 15.05
C ARG A 102 9.75 0.19 15.99
N MET A 103 8.68 -0.62 15.91
CA MET A 103 8.59 -1.88 16.68
C MET A 103 9.76 -2.80 16.36
N LEU A 104 10.03 -2.99 15.06
CA LEU A 104 11.16 -3.80 14.59
C LEU A 104 12.52 -3.24 15.07
N SER A 105 12.75 -1.93 14.93
CA SER A 105 14.05 -1.34 15.26
C SER A 105 14.37 -1.32 16.75
N HIS A 106 13.34 -1.28 17.60
CA HIS A 106 13.50 -1.28 19.06
C HIS A 106 13.33 -2.68 19.68
N GLY A 107 13.20 -3.72 18.86
CA GLY A 107 13.04 -5.10 19.34
C GLY A 107 11.77 -5.33 20.17
N MET A 108 10.72 -4.51 19.96
CA MET A 108 9.44 -4.66 20.65
C MET A 108 8.72 -5.94 20.18
N THR A 109 7.77 -6.43 20.98
CA THR A 109 6.84 -7.48 20.54
C THR A 109 6.11 -7.02 19.29
N LEU A 110 6.18 -7.81 18.22
CA LEU A 110 5.55 -7.46 16.95
C LEU A 110 4.02 -7.67 16.98
N TRP A 111 3.34 -7.16 15.96
CA TRP A 111 1.88 -7.21 15.86
C TRP A 111 1.34 -8.64 15.67
N GLU A 112 0.06 -8.82 15.97
CA GLU A 112 -0.66 -10.08 15.74
C GLU A 112 -0.62 -10.49 14.27
N GLY A 113 -0.37 -11.77 14.01
CA GLY A 113 -0.19 -12.31 12.65
C GLY A 113 1.19 -12.04 12.03
N SER A 114 2.12 -11.38 12.74
CA SER A 114 3.53 -11.34 12.31
C SER A 114 4.22 -12.68 12.57
N PHE A 115 5.19 -13.05 11.72
CA PHE A 115 5.95 -14.29 11.89
C PHE A 115 6.64 -14.38 13.25
N ASP A 116 7.23 -13.28 13.75
CA ASP A 116 7.91 -13.26 15.06
C ASP A 116 6.96 -13.66 16.18
N ARG A 117 5.81 -12.97 16.29
CA ARG A 117 4.84 -13.24 17.34
C ARG A 117 4.23 -14.63 17.22
N THR A 118 3.83 -15.05 16.04
CA THR A 118 3.26 -16.39 15.84
C THR A 118 4.24 -17.50 16.20
N VAL A 119 5.51 -17.39 15.79
CA VAL A 119 6.53 -18.39 16.14
C VAL A 119 6.84 -18.35 17.65
N ALA A 120 6.85 -17.17 18.27
CA ALA A 120 7.00 -17.02 19.72
C ALA A 120 5.88 -17.75 20.48
N GLU A 121 4.63 -17.58 20.04
CA GLU A 121 3.45 -18.24 20.63
C GLU A 121 3.52 -19.76 20.49
N LEU A 122 3.92 -20.28 19.31
CA LEU A 122 4.14 -21.72 19.11
C LEU A 122 5.24 -22.27 20.02
N LYS A 123 6.32 -21.50 20.19
CA LYS A 123 7.41 -21.88 21.09
C LYS A 123 6.97 -21.89 22.56
N ALA A 124 6.14 -20.93 22.97
CA ALA A 124 5.57 -20.86 24.32
C ALA A 124 4.58 -22.01 24.62
N GLN A 125 4.04 -22.65 23.59
CA GLN A 125 3.22 -23.86 23.68
C GLN A 125 4.05 -25.15 23.57
N ASP A 126 5.38 -25.06 23.72
CA ASP A 126 6.32 -26.18 23.66
C ASP A 126 6.25 -27.01 22.36
N MET A 127 5.86 -26.38 21.23
CA MET A 127 5.78 -27.08 19.95
C MET A 127 7.15 -27.66 19.54
N PRO A 128 7.28 -28.98 19.31
CA PRO A 128 8.53 -29.61 18.93
C PRO A 128 9.01 -29.16 17.54
N VAL A 129 10.34 -29.08 17.38
CA VAL A 129 10.99 -28.71 16.10
C VAL A 129 10.53 -29.63 14.96
N ALA A 130 10.45 -30.93 15.20
CA ALA A 130 10.05 -31.90 14.17
C ALA A 130 8.62 -31.65 13.66
N THR A 131 7.68 -31.41 14.57
CA THR A 131 6.29 -31.09 14.23
C THR A 131 6.20 -29.78 13.46
N LEU A 132 6.91 -28.74 13.93
CA LEU A 132 6.94 -27.45 13.25
C LEU A 132 7.54 -27.57 11.83
N GLN A 133 8.61 -28.34 11.67
CA GLN A 133 9.21 -28.59 10.36
C GLN A 133 8.23 -29.29 9.40
N GLU A 134 7.45 -30.27 9.88
CA GLU A 134 6.42 -30.93 9.07
C GLU A 134 5.33 -29.94 8.62
N MET A 135 4.86 -29.08 9.53
CA MET A 135 3.88 -28.03 9.20
C MET A 135 4.43 -27.04 8.17
N VAL A 136 5.66 -26.57 8.37
CA VAL A 136 6.33 -25.62 7.48
C VAL A 136 6.55 -26.23 6.09
N ASN A 137 6.86 -27.52 6.00
CA ASN A 137 6.99 -28.26 4.73
C ASN A 137 5.68 -28.34 3.93
N ARG A 138 4.54 -28.21 4.60
CA ARG A 138 3.20 -28.29 3.99
C ARG A 138 2.58 -26.92 3.72
N LEU A 139 3.26 -25.83 4.07
CA LEU A 139 2.75 -24.49 3.78
C LEU A 139 2.60 -24.30 2.27
N HIS A 140 1.46 -23.74 1.89
CA HIS A 140 1.17 -23.33 0.53
C HIS A 140 0.30 -22.07 0.58
N TYR A 141 0.82 -20.97 0.06
CA TYR A 141 0.11 -19.71 -0.04
C TYR A 141 0.13 -19.24 -1.49
N ALA A 142 -1.01 -19.26 -2.16
CA ALA A 142 -1.15 -18.97 -3.59
C ALA A 142 -2.27 -17.96 -3.87
N PRO A 143 -2.09 -16.67 -3.53
CA PRO A 143 -3.00 -15.61 -3.95
C PRO A 143 -3.09 -15.55 -5.49
N VAL A 144 -4.32 -15.38 -5.99
CA VAL A 144 -4.62 -15.30 -7.42
C VAL A 144 -5.07 -13.88 -7.76
N PHE A 145 -4.33 -13.20 -8.63
CA PHE A 145 -4.71 -11.88 -9.13
C PHE A 145 -5.88 -11.98 -10.11
N THR A 146 -6.95 -11.26 -9.82
CA THR A 146 -8.09 -11.08 -10.71
C THR A 146 -8.11 -9.66 -11.28
N ALA A 147 -8.76 -9.48 -12.42
CA ALA A 147 -9.03 -8.14 -12.93
C ALA A 147 -10.08 -7.49 -12.02
N HIS A 148 -9.87 -6.24 -11.61
CA HIS A 148 -10.85 -5.55 -10.79
C HIS A 148 -11.96 -4.97 -11.68
N PRO A 149 -13.23 -5.41 -11.57
CA PRO A 149 -14.29 -5.06 -12.53
C PRO A 149 -14.59 -3.56 -12.61
N THR A 150 -14.35 -2.84 -11.52
CA THR A 150 -14.74 -1.43 -11.34
C THR A 150 -13.57 -0.50 -11.00
N GLU A 151 -12.38 -1.04 -10.76
CA GLU A 151 -11.25 -0.24 -10.27
C GLU A 151 -10.17 -0.14 -11.34
N ALA A 152 -10.57 0.46 -12.46
CA ALA A 152 -9.70 0.91 -13.54
C ALA A 152 -8.85 2.13 -13.11
N ARG A 153 -8.41 2.20 -11.84
CA ARG A 153 -7.58 3.31 -11.34
C ARG A 153 -6.40 3.45 -12.28
N ARG A 154 -6.26 4.63 -12.88
CA ARG A 154 -5.15 4.91 -13.79
C ARG A 154 -3.85 4.69 -13.01
N ARG A 155 -2.87 4.04 -13.64
CA ARG A 155 -1.53 3.87 -13.09
C ARG A 155 -0.95 5.18 -12.54
N ALA A 156 -1.21 6.29 -13.23
CA ALA A 156 -0.83 7.63 -12.80
C ALA A 156 -1.38 8.02 -11.41
N VAL A 157 -2.63 7.64 -11.09
CA VAL A 157 -3.24 7.89 -9.77
C VAL A 157 -2.52 7.08 -8.69
N MET A 158 -2.24 5.80 -8.97
CA MET A 158 -1.54 4.92 -8.02
C MET A 158 -0.09 5.38 -7.78
N GLU A 159 0.62 5.78 -8.83
CA GLU A 159 1.96 6.36 -8.72
C GLU A 159 1.93 7.68 -7.94
N GLY A 160 0.91 8.52 -8.14
CA GLY A 160 0.68 9.72 -7.34
C GLY A 160 0.49 9.42 -5.86
N MET A 161 -0.37 8.44 -5.52
CA MET A 161 -0.57 8.01 -4.13
C MET A 161 0.71 7.47 -3.51
N ARG A 162 1.54 6.72 -4.27
CA ARG A 162 2.85 6.27 -3.79
C ARG A 162 3.79 7.45 -3.51
N ARG A 163 3.85 8.46 -4.38
CA ARG A 163 4.68 9.65 -4.13
C ARG A 163 4.23 10.39 -2.87
N ILE A 164 2.92 10.58 -2.69
CA ILE A 164 2.34 11.15 -1.46
C ILE A 164 2.74 10.30 -0.24
N PHE A 165 2.63 8.98 -0.32
CA PHE A 165 3.04 8.08 0.76
C PHE A 165 4.51 8.26 1.15
N LEU A 166 5.42 8.33 0.17
CA LEU A 166 6.86 8.50 0.40
C LEU A 166 7.17 9.86 1.04
N ILE A 167 6.58 10.94 0.53
CA ILE A 167 6.73 12.29 1.12
C ILE A 167 6.19 12.30 2.56
N CYS A 168 5.05 11.65 2.79
CA CYS A 168 4.47 11.48 4.12
C CYS A 168 5.38 10.70 5.08
N ASP A 169 6.12 9.70 4.61
CA ASP A 169 7.11 8.97 5.42
C ASP A 169 8.31 9.87 5.76
N GLU A 170 8.80 10.63 4.77
CA GLU A 170 9.95 11.54 4.90
C GLU A 170 9.70 12.72 5.84
N LEU A 171 8.47 13.24 5.89
CA LEU A 171 8.04 14.29 6.83
C LEU A 171 8.23 13.91 8.31
N TYR A 172 8.38 12.63 8.62
CA TYR A 172 8.63 12.10 9.97
C TYR A 172 10.06 11.61 10.16
N SER A 173 10.97 11.94 9.23
CA SER A 173 12.39 11.65 9.37
C SER A 173 12.98 12.38 10.59
N PRO A 174 13.73 11.69 11.48
CA PRO A 174 14.35 12.31 12.65
C PRO A 174 15.36 13.41 12.32
N THR A 175 15.90 13.42 11.10
CA THR A 175 16.94 14.35 10.66
C THR A 175 16.41 15.51 9.81
N LEU A 176 15.08 15.65 9.70
CA LEU A 176 14.46 16.64 8.82
C LEU A 176 14.63 18.07 9.36
N GLY A 177 15.22 18.95 8.55
CA GLY A 177 15.33 20.38 8.86
C GLY A 177 14.03 21.15 8.63
N VAL A 178 13.95 22.39 9.13
CA VAL A 178 12.77 23.26 8.97
C VAL A 178 12.55 23.67 7.50
N ASN A 179 13.62 23.95 6.76
CA ASN A 179 13.52 24.30 5.34
C ASN A 179 13.10 23.09 4.51
N ASP A 180 13.74 21.93 4.74
CA ASP A 180 13.41 20.66 4.09
C ASP A 180 11.93 20.31 4.30
N ARG A 181 11.41 20.52 5.51
CA ARG A 181 9.98 20.30 5.80
C ARG A 181 9.07 21.17 4.94
N ARG A 182 9.38 22.47 4.78
CA ARG A 182 8.58 23.38 3.94
C ARG A 182 8.61 22.95 2.47
N GLU A 183 9.76 22.49 2.00
CA GLU A 183 9.91 21.96 0.64
C GLU A 183 9.07 20.69 0.46
N LEU A 184 9.10 19.76 1.41
CA LEU A 184 8.26 18.56 1.38
C LEU A 184 6.76 18.88 1.43
N GLU A 185 6.33 19.84 2.26
CA GLU A 185 4.94 20.29 2.30
C GLU A 185 4.50 20.93 0.97
N ALA A 186 5.40 21.68 0.29
CA ALA A 186 5.14 22.22 -1.04
C ALA A 186 5.07 21.14 -2.12
N GLN A 187 5.98 20.15 -2.09
CA GLN A 187 5.94 18.99 -2.98
C GLN A 187 4.65 18.18 -2.78
N LEU A 188 4.25 17.98 -1.52
CA LEU A 188 3.01 17.30 -1.15
C LEU A 188 1.79 18.04 -1.72
N ALA A 189 1.74 19.36 -1.60
CA ALA A 189 0.68 20.18 -2.20
C ALA A 189 0.63 20.03 -3.72
N ALA A 190 1.78 20.01 -4.38
CA ALA A 190 1.87 19.82 -5.83
C ALA A 190 1.37 18.43 -6.26
N GLU A 191 1.70 17.36 -5.53
CA GLU A 191 1.19 16.02 -5.83
C GLU A 191 -0.32 15.91 -5.61
N ILE A 192 -0.86 16.54 -4.55
CA ILE A 192 -2.31 16.62 -4.33
C ILE A 192 -2.99 17.37 -5.48
N GLN A 193 -2.40 18.47 -5.94
CA GLN A 193 -2.90 19.23 -7.10
C GLN A 193 -2.89 18.39 -8.38
N VAL A 194 -1.81 17.66 -8.65
CA VAL A 194 -1.73 16.75 -9.80
C VAL A 194 -2.81 15.67 -9.70
N GLY A 195 -2.99 15.07 -8.53
CA GLY A 195 -4.07 14.12 -8.26
C GLY A 195 -5.45 14.72 -8.55
N TRP A 196 -5.72 15.92 -8.03
CA TRP A 196 -6.97 16.66 -8.26
C TRP A 196 -7.22 16.97 -9.74
N ARG A 197 -6.18 17.18 -10.53
CA ARG A 197 -6.31 17.47 -11.98
C ARG A 197 -6.30 16.22 -12.85
N THR A 198 -5.94 15.06 -12.28
CA THR A 198 -5.92 13.79 -12.99
C THR A 198 -7.30 13.15 -12.94
N ASP A 199 -7.92 12.98 -14.10
CA ASP A 199 -9.18 12.26 -14.21
C ASP A 199 -9.02 10.81 -13.73
N GLU A 200 -9.79 10.45 -12.71
CA GLU A 200 -9.66 9.19 -11.99
C GLU A 200 -10.32 8.04 -12.75
N LEU A 201 -11.43 8.36 -13.42
CA LEU A 201 -12.19 7.41 -14.20
C LEU A 201 -11.60 7.37 -15.61
N ARG A 202 -11.48 6.17 -16.16
CA ARG A 202 -11.20 6.03 -17.60
C ARG A 202 -12.54 6.16 -18.32
N SER A 203 -12.63 7.09 -19.26
CA SER A 203 -13.79 7.21 -20.15
C SER A 203 -13.88 6.05 -21.16
N ALA A 204 -12.77 5.36 -21.42
CA ALA A 204 -12.69 4.23 -22.34
C ALA A 204 -12.62 2.89 -21.60
N LYS A 205 -13.31 1.88 -22.14
CA LYS A 205 -13.26 0.48 -21.69
C LYS A 205 -11.82 -0.03 -21.78
N LEU A 206 -11.30 -0.67 -20.72
CA LEU A 206 -9.98 -1.29 -20.73
C LEU A 206 -9.95 -2.48 -21.70
N GLU A 207 -8.88 -2.56 -22.49
CA GLU A 207 -8.55 -3.81 -23.17
C GLU A 207 -7.98 -4.80 -22.15
N VAL A 208 -8.21 -6.09 -22.36
CA VAL A 208 -7.63 -7.17 -21.53
C VAL A 208 -6.11 -7.02 -21.41
N ARG A 209 -5.44 -6.60 -22.49
CA ARG A 209 -3.99 -6.35 -22.51
C ARG A 209 -3.55 -5.26 -21.53
N ASP A 210 -4.38 -4.26 -21.30
CA ASP A 210 -4.08 -3.20 -20.33
C ASP A 210 -4.24 -3.69 -18.90
N GLU A 211 -5.22 -4.55 -18.63
CA GLU A 211 -5.36 -5.20 -17.33
C GLU A 211 -4.14 -6.08 -17.00
N VAL A 212 -3.65 -6.85 -17.98
CA VAL A 212 -2.43 -7.65 -17.83
C VAL A 212 -1.23 -6.76 -17.51
N ARG A 213 -1.05 -5.64 -18.22
CA ARG A 213 0.04 -4.68 -17.94
C ARG A 213 -0.07 -4.09 -16.53
N ASN A 214 -1.29 -3.74 -16.10
CA ASN A 214 -1.53 -3.23 -14.75
C ASN A 214 -1.21 -4.29 -13.69
N GLY A 215 -1.61 -5.55 -13.90
CA GLY A 215 -1.27 -6.65 -13.00
C GLY A 215 0.25 -6.85 -12.87
N LEU A 216 0.95 -6.90 -14.01
CA LEU A 216 2.42 -7.05 -14.06
C LEU A 216 3.16 -5.89 -13.39
N TYR A 217 2.60 -4.68 -13.45
CA TYR A 217 3.17 -3.52 -12.76
C TYR A 217 3.27 -3.76 -11.25
N TYR A 218 2.23 -4.28 -10.60
CA TYR A 218 2.28 -4.57 -9.15
C TYR A 218 3.27 -5.66 -8.77
N VAL A 219 3.39 -6.68 -9.62
CA VAL A 219 4.36 -7.76 -9.41
C VAL A 219 5.79 -7.19 -9.36
N ARG A 220 6.12 -6.34 -10.33
CA ARG A 220 7.40 -5.63 -10.43
C ARG A 220 7.65 -4.66 -9.29
N GLU A 221 6.69 -3.79 -9.03
CA GLU A 221 6.92 -2.65 -8.13
C GLU A 221 6.82 -3.01 -6.64
N SER A 222 6.26 -4.18 -6.31
CA SER A 222 6.07 -4.59 -4.92
C SER A 222 6.48 -6.04 -4.64
N LEU A 223 5.92 -7.01 -5.37
CA LEU A 223 6.01 -8.41 -4.95
C LEU A 223 7.41 -8.99 -5.05
N PHE A 224 8.17 -8.64 -6.10
CA PHE A 224 9.55 -9.10 -6.27
C PHE A 224 10.46 -8.69 -5.12
N GLU A 225 10.18 -7.56 -4.47
CA GLU A 225 10.91 -7.11 -3.28
C GLU A 225 10.29 -7.65 -1.98
N ALA A 226 8.96 -7.66 -1.89
CA ALA A 226 8.23 -8.04 -0.67
C ALA A 226 8.36 -9.53 -0.34
N VAL A 227 8.34 -10.42 -1.35
CA VAL A 227 8.36 -11.88 -1.13
C VAL A 227 9.66 -12.33 -0.45
N PRO A 228 10.87 -11.98 -0.94
CA PRO A 228 12.11 -12.31 -0.24
C PRO A 228 12.18 -11.73 1.19
N LYS A 229 11.66 -10.50 1.40
CA LYS A 229 11.59 -9.90 2.74
C LYS A 229 10.70 -10.71 3.68
N ALA A 230 9.55 -11.18 3.21
CA ALA A 230 8.65 -12.04 4.00
C ALA A 230 9.33 -13.35 4.42
N TYR A 231 10.03 -14.04 3.50
CA TYR A 231 10.85 -15.21 3.84
C TYR A 231 11.92 -14.87 4.88
N SER A 232 12.64 -13.76 4.70
CA SER A 232 13.66 -13.31 5.64
C SER A 232 13.09 -13.05 7.04
N PHE A 233 11.91 -12.43 7.15
CA PHE A 233 11.24 -12.25 8.44
C PHE A 233 10.85 -13.57 9.08
N PHE A 234 10.34 -14.53 8.30
CA PHE A 234 9.98 -15.83 8.83
C PHE A 234 11.19 -16.61 9.32
N GLU A 235 12.27 -16.66 8.54
CA GLU A 235 13.51 -17.32 8.94
C GLU A 235 14.14 -16.66 10.17
N LYS A 236 14.12 -15.32 10.27
CA LYS A 236 14.60 -14.59 11.45
C LYS A 236 13.81 -14.96 12.69
N ALA A 237 12.49 -15.04 12.60
CA ALA A 237 11.62 -15.47 13.69
C ALA A 237 11.97 -16.90 14.15
N LEU A 238 12.13 -17.84 13.21
CA LEU A 238 12.52 -19.22 13.53
C LEU A 238 13.90 -19.29 14.20
N ARG A 239 14.92 -18.59 13.67
CA ARG A 239 16.25 -18.53 14.29
C ARG A 239 16.20 -17.94 15.70
N LYS A 240 15.39 -16.90 15.93
CA LYS A 240 15.23 -16.23 17.23
C LYS A 240 14.61 -17.15 18.28
N HIS A 241 13.56 -17.90 17.93
CA HIS A 241 12.76 -18.65 18.92
C HIS A 241 13.12 -20.14 19.02
N TYR A 242 13.60 -20.74 17.94
CA TYR A 242 14.00 -22.16 17.88
C TYR A 242 15.52 -22.37 17.77
N GLY A 243 16.28 -21.29 17.59
CA GLY A 243 17.74 -21.33 17.57
C GLY A 243 18.34 -21.84 16.26
N VAL A 244 19.65 -22.02 16.32
CA VAL A 244 20.48 -22.60 15.25
C VAL A 244 21.25 -23.79 15.82
N ASN A 245 21.63 -24.73 14.96
CA ASN A 245 22.53 -25.82 15.32
C ASN A 245 23.99 -25.31 15.43
N ALA A 246 24.93 -26.22 15.77
CA ALA A 246 26.35 -25.90 15.95
C ALA A 246 27.02 -25.28 14.70
N ASP A 247 26.49 -25.58 13.51
CA ASP A 247 26.99 -25.05 12.23
C ASP A 247 26.33 -23.71 11.85
N GLY A 248 25.52 -23.12 12.73
CA GLY A 248 24.79 -21.88 12.48
C GLY A 248 23.55 -22.03 11.58
N ILE A 249 23.12 -23.25 11.31
CA ILE A 249 21.94 -23.55 10.47
C ILE A 249 20.68 -23.50 11.36
N ALA A 250 19.64 -22.82 10.89
CA ALA A 250 18.36 -22.75 11.60
C ALA A 250 17.79 -24.15 11.88
N ALA A 251 17.25 -24.35 13.10
CA ALA A 251 16.65 -25.62 13.51
C ALA A 251 15.45 -26.04 12.63
N VAL A 252 14.76 -25.06 12.05
CA VAL A 252 13.67 -25.25 11.09
C VAL A 252 14.05 -24.57 9.77
N ARG A 253 13.94 -25.29 8.67
CA ARG A 253 14.14 -24.79 7.30
C ARG A 253 12.81 -24.35 6.69
N VAL A 254 12.83 -23.20 6.02
CA VAL A 254 11.66 -22.65 5.33
C VAL A 254 11.73 -23.03 3.85
N PRO A 255 10.84 -23.89 3.33
CA PRO A 255 10.74 -24.17 1.90
C PRO A 255 10.06 -23.02 1.17
N SER A 256 10.11 -23.04 -0.15
CA SER A 256 9.36 -22.08 -0.96
C SER A 256 7.87 -22.41 -0.96
N PHE A 257 7.06 -21.67 -0.18
CA PHE A 257 5.61 -21.87 -0.02
C PHE A 257 4.74 -20.80 -0.68
N ILE A 258 5.27 -19.59 -0.89
CA ILE A 258 4.57 -18.47 -1.54
C ILE A 258 4.60 -18.68 -3.07
N ARG A 259 3.43 -18.67 -3.68
CA ARG A 259 3.18 -18.74 -5.12
C ARG A 259 2.19 -17.65 -5.51
N PHE A 260 2.09 -17.34 -6.80
CA PHE A 260 1.09 -16.41 -7.31
C PHE A 260 0.43 -17.02 -8.54
N GLY A 261 -0.88 -16.87 -8.61
CA GLY A 261 -1.67 -17.12 -9.82
C GLY A 261 -2.19 -15.81 -10.40
N SER A 262 -2.67 -15.86 -11.64
CA SER A 262 -3.44 -14.76 -12.22
C SER A 262 -4.50 -15.29 -13.16
N TRP A 263 -5.70 -14.72 -13.07
CA TRP A 263 -6.79 -14.91 -14.03
C TRP A 263 -6.78 -13.86 -15.14
N ILE A 264 -6.01 -12.78 -14.97
CA ILE A 264 -5.97 -11.65 -15.91
C ILE A 264 -5.39 -12.13 -17.24
N GLY A 265 -6.17 -12.01 -18.32
CA GLY A 265 -5.80 -12.47 -19.66
C GLY A 265 -5.92 -13.98 -19.90
N GLY A 266 -6.38 -14.75 -18.90
CA GLY A 266 -6.62 -16.19 -19.00
C GLY A 266 -8.08 -16.60 -18.80
N ASP A 267 -8.77 -15.98 -17.83
CA ASP A 267 -10.18 -16.25 -17.56
C ASP A 267 -11.07 -15.69 -18.66
N ARG A 268 -11.82 -16.58 -19.31
CA ARG A 268 -12.68 -16.30 -20.47
C ARG A 268 -14.16 -16.47 -20.16
N ASP A 269 -14.51 -16.82 -18.92
CA ASP A 269 -15.90 -17.01 -18.53
C ASP A 269 -16.65 -15.69 -18.66
N GLY A 270 -17.70 -15.66 -19.49
CA GLY A 270 -18.47 -14.46 -19.80
C GLY A 270 -17.73 -13.30 -20.49
N ASN A 271 -16.47 -13.48 -20.92
CA ASN A 271 -15.66 -12.40 -21.50
C ASN A 271 -15.12 -12.75 -22.90
N PRO A 272 -15.79 -12.32 -23.99
CA PRO A 272 -15.38 -12.65 -25.36
C PRO A 272 -14.09 -11.95 -25.80
N PHE A 273 -13.59 -10.97 -25.03
CA PHE A 273 -12.36 -10.24 -25.35
C PHE A 273 -11.09 -10.99 -24.93
N VAL A 274 -11.22 -12.09 -24.18
CA VAL A 274 -10.10 -12.97 -23.80
C VAL A 274 -9.95 -14.07 -24.85
N THR A 275 -9.31 -13.71 -25.97
CA THR A 275 -9.04 -14.63 -27.09
C THR A 275 -7.79 -15.48 -26.84
N ALA A 276 -7.59 -16.54 -27.63
CA ALA A 276 -6.37 -17.36 -27.57
C ALA A 276 -5.10 -16.53 -27.76
N ASP A 277 -5.08 -15.62 -28.73
CA ASP A 277 -3.97 -14.71 -29.00
C ASP A 277 -3.67 -13.78 -27.80
N VAL A 278 -4.71 -13.36 -27.07
CA VAL A 278 -4.55 -12.55 -25.86
C VAL A 278 -3.97 -13.39 -24.72
N THR A 279 -4.41 -14.64 -24.56
CA THR A 279 -3.84 -15.55 -23.55
C THR A 279 -2.38 -15.89 -23.86
N GLU A 280 -2.03 -16.22 -25.10
CA GLU A 280 -0.65 -16.46 -25.53
C GLU A 280 0.22 -15.22 -25.26
N TRP A 281 -0.24 -14.05 -25.70
CA TRP A 281 0.46 -12.78 -25.45
C TRP A 281 0.66 -12.53 -23.94
N THR A 282 -0.36 -12.82 -23.12
CA THR A 282 -0.29 -12.67 -21.66
C THR A 282 0.82 -13.51 -21.05
N VAL A 283 0.89 -14.80 -21.43
CA VAL A 283 1.93 -15.72 -20.94
C VAL A 283 3.32 -15.24 -21.35
N HIS A 284 3.51 -14.82 -22.62
CA HIS A 284 4.77 -14.26 -23.08
C HIS A 284 5.19 -13.01 -22.28
N ARG A 285 4.25 -12.10 -21.96
CA ARG A 285 4.56 -10.91 -21.17
C ARG A 285 4.87 -11.21 -19.71
N GLN A 286 4.20 -12.19 -19.11
CA GLN A 286 4.54 -12.66 -17.76
C GLN A 286 5.95 -13.26 -17.72
N MET A 287 6.30 -14.11 -18.69
CA MET A 287 7.65 -14.67 -18.82
C MET A 287 8.71 -13.59 -19.01
N GLN A 288 8.46 -12.63 -19.90
CA GLN A 288 9.37 -11.53 -20.15
C GLN A 288 9.60 -10.68 -18.88
N ALA A 289 8.53 -10.33 -18.16
CA ALA A 289 8.64 -9.54 -16.93
C ALA A 289 9.50 -10.24 -15.87
N ALA A 290 9.37 -11.57 -15.73
CA ALA A 290 10.21 -12.35 -14.83
C ALA A 290 11.68 -12.35 -15.26
N LEU A 291 11.96 -12.59 -16.56
CA LEU A 291 13.33 -12.61 -17.07
C LEU A 291 14.02 -11.25 -16.96
N GLU A 292 13.31 -10.15 -17.23
CA GLU A 292 13.83 -8.80 -17.09
C GLU A 292 14.24 -8.49 -15.64
N GLU A 293 13.41 -8.87 -14.67
CA GLU A 293 13.70 -8.71 -13.24
C GLU A 293 14.93 -9.53 -12.83
N TYR A 294 14.98 -10.81 -13.18
CA TYR A 294 16.13 -11.65 -12.84
C TYR A 294 17.42 -11.16 -13.49
N ARG A 295 17.35 -10.70 -14.74
CA ARG A 295 18.50 -10.09 -15.42
C ARG A 295 19.00 -8.86 -14.65
N SER A 296 18.10 -7.99 -14.21
CA SER A 296 18.46 -6.81 -13.42
C SER A 296 19.21 -7.19 -12.13
N ARG A 297 18.68 -8.16 -11.38
CA ARG A 297 19.28 -8.64 -10.12
C ARG A 297 20.63 -9.32 -10.31
N VAL A 298 20.80 -10.11 -11.37
CA VAL A 298 22.09 -10.74 -11.68
C VAL A 298 23.14 -9.68 -12.01
N LEU A 299 22.76 -8.61 -12.73
CA LEU A 299 23.66 -7.50 -13.02
C LEU A 299 24.08 -6.74 -11.76
N GLU A 300 23.18 -6.58 -10.79
CA GLU A 300 23.48 -6.02 -9.47
C GLU A 300 24.41 -6.94 -8.68
N LEU A 301 24.12 -8.24 -8.59
CA LEU A 301 24.95 -9.22 -7.90
C LEU A 301 26.38 -9.28 -8.45
N ARG A 302 26.55 -9.12 -9.78
CA ARG A 302 27.88 -9.07 -10.41
C ARG A 302 28.75 -7.94 -9.87
N GLN A 303 28.16 -6.83 -9.43
CA GLN A 303 28.89 -5.70 -8.84
C GLN A 303 29.25 -5.95 -7.37
N THR A 304 28.50 -6.80 -6.68
CA THR A 304 28.66 -7.07 -5.24
C THR A 304 29.53 -8.29 -4.95
N LEU A 305 29.40 -9.37 -5.74
CA LEU A 305 30.12 -10.63 -5.54
C LEU A 305 31.50 -10.60 -6.20
N THR A 306 32.42 -9.82 -5.64
CA THR A 306 33.78 -9.59 -6.18
C THR A 306 34.87 -10.40 -5.48
N HIS A 307 34.51 -11.45 -4.74
CA HIS A 307 35.47 -12.27 -4.00
C HIS A 307 36.47 -12.95 -4.95
N SER A 308 37.77 -12.84 -4.63
CA SER A 308 38.85 -13.56 -5.28
C SER A 308 39.24 -14.78 -4.43
N SER A 309 39.48 -15.91 -5.07
CA SER A 309 40.11 -17.08 -4.43
C SER A 309 41.63 -16.94 -4.29
N ASP A 310 42.22 -15.96 -4.97
CA ASP A 310 43.64 -15.64 -4.91
C ASP A 310 43.85 -14.54 -3.86
N TRP A 311 44.21 -14.94 -2.65
CA TRP A 311 44.64 -14.08 -1.53
C TRP A 311 45.84 -14.72 -0.82
#